data_AF-A0AAD1XD14-F1
#
_entry.id   AF-A0AAD1XD14-F1
#
_cell.length_a   1.000
_cell.length_b   1.000
_cell.length_c   1.000
_cell.angle_alpha   90.00
_cell.angle_beta   90.00
_cell.angle_gamma   90.00
#
_symmetry.space_group_name_H-M   'P 1'
#
loop_
_entity.id
_entity.type
_entity.pdbx_description
1 polymer ?
#
loop_
_entity_poly.entity_id
_entity_poly.type
_entity_poly.pdbx_seq_one_letter_code
_entity_poly.pdbx_strand_id
1 'polypeptide(L)'
;MYAFPRIKLPQSYCDIEHQEGLSPDSKYCLEILDKTGIMIVPGSGFGQREGTYHYKITNLANSKSEITEALDRIEVFTSDLISLYK
;
A
#
# COMPACT_ATOMS: atom_id res chain seq x y z
N MET A 1 -12.61 -13.02 0.96
CA MET A 1 -12.25 -12.40 2.26
C MET A 1 -11.01 -11.51 2.16
N TYR A 2 -10.07 -11.82 1.26
CA TYR A 2 -8.90 -10.98 1.02
C TYR A 2 -8.80 -10.60 -0.45
N ALA A 3 -8.22 -9.44 -0.71
CA ALA A 3 -7.74 -9.03 -2.02
C ALA A 3 -6.24 -8.73 -1.96
N PHE A 4 -5.57 -8.84 -3.11
CA PHE A 4 -4.15 -8.54 -3.28
C PHE A 4 -3.93 -7.49 -4.39
N PRO A 5 -4.28 -6.21 -4.15
CA PRO A 5 -4.06 -5.17 -5.13
C PRO A 5 -2.58 -4.98 -5.42
N ARG A 6 -2.24 -4.75 -6.70
CA ARG A 6 -0.90 -4.33 -7.11
C ARG A 6 -0.77 -2.81 -6.95
N ILE A 7 0.34 -2.38 -6.36
CA ILE A 7 0.72 -0.97 -6.28
C ILE A 7 1.66 -0.67 -7.45
N LYS A 8 1.37 0.40 -8.20
CA LYS A 8 2.26 0.90 -9.26
C LYS A 8 3.13 2.02 -8.69
N LEU A 9 4.16 1.61 -7.94
CA LEU A 9 5.10 2.55 -7.31
C LEU A 9 6.06 3.15 -8.36
N PRO A 10 6.37 4.46 -8.30
CA PRO A 10 7.44 5.07 -9.09
C PRO A 10 8.80 4.47 -8.76
N GLN A 11 9.73 4.46 -9.73
CA GLN A 11 11.08 3.94 -9.53
C GLN A 11 11.83 4.70 -8.43
N SER A 12 11.72 6.03 -8.42
CA SER A 12 12.29 6.92 -7.39
C SER A 12 11.85 6.55 -5.97
N TYR A 13 10.62 6.06 -5.79
CA TYR A 13 10.13 5.57 -4.50
C TYR A 13 10.79 4.25 -4.11
N CYS A 14 10.97 3.36 -5.09
CA CYS A 14 11.60 2.06 -4.89
C CYS A 14 13.10 2.18 -4.65
N ASP A 15 13.77 3.20 -5.19
CA ASP A 15 15.21 3.37 -4.99
C ASP A 15 15.57 3.78 -3.55
N ILE A 16 14.63 4.39 -2.82
CA ILE A 16 14.78 4.82 -1.41
C ILE A 16 14.93 3.61 -0.46
N GLU A 17 14.49 2.43 -0.88
CA GLU A 17 14.59 1.16 -0.16
C GLU A 17 16.00 0.89 0.40
N HIS A 18 17.04 1.36 -0.29
CA HIS A 18 18.44 1.19 0.13
C HIS A 18 18.79 1.90 1.44
N GLN A 19 18.03 2.91 1.87
CA GLN A 19 18.38 3.70 3.06
C GLN A 19 17.76 3.19 4.35
N GLU A 20 16.62 2.48 4.29
CA GLU A 20 15.85 2.09 5.48
C GLU A 20 15.73 0.57 5.69
N GLY A 21 16.19 -0.26 4.74
CA GLY A 21 16.16 -1.73 4.86
C GLY A 21 14.76 -2.34 4.81
N LEU A 22 13.76 -1.58 4.36
CA LEU A 22 12.37 -1.98 4.23
C LEU A 22 12.02 -2.13 2.75
N SER A 23 11.34 -3.21 2.36
CA SER A 23 10.84 -3.36 0.99
C SER A 23 9.85 -2.27 0.59
N PRO A 24 9.66 -1.94 -0.71
CA PRO A 24 8.89 -0.77 -1.12
C PRO A 24 7.41 -0.88 -0.73
N ASP A 25 6.85 -2.09 -0.76
CA ASP A 25 5.52 -2.36 -0.23
C ASP A 25 5.44 -2.28 1.30
N SER A 26 6.48 -2.68 2.04
CA SER A 26 6.52 -2.52 3.49
C SER A 26 6.52 -1.04 3.88
N LYS A 27 7.35 -0.24 3.21
CA LYS A 27 7.39 1.22 3.38
C LYS A 27 6.03 1.84 3.07
N TYR A 28 5.42 1.49 1.94
CA TYR A 28 4.08 1.96 1.56
C TYR A 28 3.02 1.60 2.62
N CYS A 29 3.05 0.36 3.15
CA CYS A 29 2.12 -0.08 4.18
C CYS A 29 2.28 0.65 5.52
N LEU A 30 3.51 1.09 5.86
CA LEU A 30 3.75 1.93 7.03
C LEU A 30 3.28 3.37 6.80
N GLU A 31 3.62 3.97 5.66
CA GLU A 31 3.23 5.34 5.35
C GLU A 31 1.70 5.51 5.27
N ILE A 32 0.98 4.55 4.67
CA ILE A 32 -0.48 4.62 4.61
C ILE A 32 -1.11 4.46 5.99
N LEU A 33 -0.54 3.63 6.86
CA LEU A 33 -0.98 3.47 8.24
C LEU A 33 -0.82 4.80 8.98
N ASP A 34 0.35 5.43 8.89
CA ASP A 34 0.64 6.70 9.55
C ASP A 34 -0.25 7.85 9.05
N LYS A 35 -0.58 7.86 7.75
CA LYS A 35 -1.38 8.94 7.15
C LYS A 35 -2.89 8.76 7.27
N THR A 36 -3.38 7.53 7.20
CA THR A 36 -4.82 7.26 7.06
C THR A 36 -5.41 6.48 8.24
N GLY A 37 -4.56 5.86 9.07
CA GLY A 37 -4.96 4.91 10.10
C GLY A 37 -5.36 3.53 9.57
N ILE A 38 -5.23 3.29 8.26
CA ILE A 38 -5.61 2.01 7.64
C ILE A 38 -4.43 1.05 7.69
N MET A 39 -4.63 -0.08 8.36
CA MET A 39 -3.65 -1.16 8.41
C MET A 39 -3.88 -2.16 7.27
N ILE A 40 -2.87 -2.31 6.42
CA ILE A 40 -2.77 -3.33 5.37
C ILE A 40 -1.49 -4.13 5.55
N VAL A 41 -1.40 -5.30 4.92
CA VAL A 41 -0.23 -6.18 5.08
C VAL A 41 0.61 -6.17 3.80
N PRO A 42 1.94 -5.97 3.87
CA PRO A 42 2.79 -5.95 2.68
C PRO A 42 2.83 -7.31 1.96
N GLY A 43 2.90 -7.29 0.64
CA GLY A 43 2.95 -8.47 -0.22
C GLY A 43 4.26 -9.25 -0.10
N SER A 44 5.36 -8.59 0.29
CA SER A 44 6.69 -9.17 0.48
C SER A 44 6.69 -10.35 1.43
N GLY A 45 5.83 -10.33 2.46
CA GLY A 45 5.66 -11.44 3.40
C GLY A 45 4.96 -12.69 2.84
N PHE A 46 4.37 -12.61 1.65
CA PHE A 46 3.62 -13.71 1.02
C PHE A 46 4.29 -14.29 -0.22
N GLY A 47 5.41 -13.69 -0.65
CA GLY A 47 5.99 -13.94 -1.95
C GLY A 47 5.25 -13.18 -3.05
N GLN A 48 6.00 -12.47 -3.88
CA GLN A 48 5.48 -11.73 -5.03
C GLN A 48 6.51 -11.72 -6.15
N ARG A 49 6.06 -11.46 -7.38
CA ARG A 49 6.95 -11.39 -8.54
C ARG A 49 7.93 -10.23 -8.39
N GLU A 50 9.19 -10.45 -8.75
CA GLU A 50 10.22 -9.40 -8.76
C GLU A 50 9.78 -8.18 -9.60
N GLY A 51 10.07 -6.98 -9.09
CA GLY A 51 9.63 -5.71 -9.69
C GLY A 51 8.12 -5.44 -9.55
N THR A 52 7.41 -6.21 -8.73
CA THR A 52 5.99 -5.97 -8.43
C THR A 52 5.77 -5.90 -6.93
N TYR A 53 4.86 -5.01 -6.53
CA TYR A 53 4.57 -4.69 -5.15
C TYR A 53 3.07 -4.80 -4.92
N HIS A 54 2.68 -5.43 -3.83
CA HIS A 54 1.29 -5.68 -3.49
C HIS A 54 1.04 -5.42 -2.01
N TYR A 55 -0.22 -5.33 -1.65
CA TYR A 55 -0.65 -5.43 -0.26
C TYR A 55 -1.86 -6.36 -0.16
N LYS A 56 -2.07 -6.94 1.03
CA LYS A 56 -3.29 -7.66 1.38
C LYS A 56 -4.25 -6.72 2.08
N ILE A 57 -5.49 -6.68 1.63
CA ILE A 57 -6.61 -6.02 2.32
C ILE A 57 -7.74 -7.03 2.58
N THR A 58 -8.49 -6.81 3.65
CA THR A 58 -9.69 -7.60 3.98
C THR A 58 -10.96 -6.80 3.74
N ASN A 59 -12.05 -7.49 3.39
CA ASN A 59 -13.38 -6.91 3.29
C ASN A 59 -14.26 -7.20 4.53
N LEU A 60 -13.65 -7.56 5.67
CA LEU A 60 -14.30 -7.84 6.94
C LEU A 60 -14.68 -6.54 7.68
N ALA A 61 -15.51 -5.72 7.06
CA ALA A 61 -16.11 -4.54 7.68
C ALA A 61 -17.57 -4.81 8.04
N ASN A 62 -18.13 -4.03 8.96
CA ASN A 62 -19.52 -4.19 9.38
C ASN A 62 -20.51 -3.67 8.33
N SER A 63 -20.04 -2.78 7.44
CA SER A 63 -20.87 -2.15 6.41
C SER A 63 -20.08 -1.91 5.12
N LYS A 64 -20.81 -1.78 4.01
CA LYS A 64 -20.22 -1.40 2.71
C LYS A 64 -19.62 0.00 2.74
N SER A 65 -20.24 0.93 3.47
CA SER A 65 -19.75 2.31 3.60
C SER A 65 -18.39 2.38 4.26
N GLU A 66 -18.13 1.58 5.30
CA GLU A 66 -16.79 1.50 5.94
C GLU A 66 -15.71 1.05 4.94
N ILE A 67 -16.04 0.09 4.07
CA ILE A 67 -15.13 -0.39 3.03
C ILE A 67 -14.87 0.73 2.02
N THR A 68 -15.92 1.38 1.53
CA THR A 68 -15.79 2.49 0.57
C THR A 68 -14.93 3.61 1.14
N GLU A 69 -15.17 4.03 2.38
CA GLU A 69 -14.42 5.11 3.01
C GLU A 69 -12.93 4.76 3.21
N ALA A 70 -12.62 3.50 3.53
CA ALA A 70 -11.24 3.03 3.58
C ALA A 70 -10.58 3.03 2.19
N LEU A 71 -11.29 2.59 1.16
CA LEU A 71 -10.79 2.59 -0.22
C LEU A 71 -10.54 4.02 -0.73
N ASP A 72 -11.42 4.97 -0.43
CA ASP A 72 -11.27 6.38 -0.81
C ASP A 72 -10.00 6.99 -0.19
N ARG A 73 -9.75 6.71 1.10
CA ARG A 73 -8.53 7.18 1.79
C ARG A 73 -7.27 6.54 1.20
N ILE A 74 -7.32 5.26 0.83
CA ILE A 74 -6.22 4.57 0.16
C ILE A 74 -5.95 5.20 -1.21
N GLU A 75 -7.00 5.52 -1.97
CA GLU A 75 -6.89 6.14 -3.29
C GLU A 75 -6.25 7.53 -3.22
N VAL A 76 -6.71 8.39 -2.31
CA VAL A 76 -6.14 9.73 -2.10
C VAL A 76 -4.67 9.63 -1.71
N PHE A 77 -4.34 8.83 -0.69
CA PHE A 77 -2.95 8.64 -0.26
C PHE A 77 -2.05 8.15 -1.40
N THR A 78 -2.51 7.14 -2.16
CA THR A 78 -1.72 6.56 -3.25
C THR A 78 -1.50 7.56 -4.37
N SER A 79 -2.51 8.37 -4.69
CA SER A 79 -2.43 9.40 -5.73
C SER A 79 -1.47 10.52 -5.35
N ASP A 80 -1.51 10.95 -4.09
CA ASP A 80 -0.60 11.96 -3.54
C ASP A 80 0.84 11.45 -3.52
N LEU A 81 1.05 10.22 -3.06
CA LEU A 81 2.36 9.57 -3.06
C LEU A 81 2.92 9.49 -4.49
N ILE A 82 2.16 8.95 -5.44
CA ILE A 82 2.62 8.85 -6.84
C ILE A 82 2.95 10.23 -7.41
N SER A 83 2.20 11.28 -7.04
CA SER A 83 2.45 12.64 -7.51
C SER A 83 3.70 13.27 -6.88
N LEU A 84 4.03 12.93 -5.65
CA LEU A 84 5.23 13.40 -4.95
C LEU A 84 6.52 12.79 -5.53
N TYR A 85 6.44 11.56 -6.02
CA TYR A 85 7.57 10.80 -6.54
C TYR A 85 7.62 10.75 -8.09
N LYS A 86 6.82 11.59 -8.77
CA LYS A 86 6.77 11.71 -10.23
C LYS A 86 8.03 12.33 -10.83
#